data_AF-A0A340WZP3-F1
#
_entry.id   AF-A0A340WZP3-F1
#
_cell.length_a   1.000
_cell.length_b   1.000
_cell.length_c   1.000
_cell.angle_alpha   90.00
_cell.angle_beta   90.00
_cell.angle_gamma   90.00
#
_symmetry.space_group_name_H-M   'P 1'
#
loop_
_entity.id
_entity.type
_entity.pdbx_description
1 polymer ?
#
loop_
_entity_poly.entity_id
_entity_poly.type
_entity_poly.pdbx_seq_one_letter_code
_entity_poly.pdbx_strand_id
1 'polypeptide(L)'
;MAWKQESEFTKRDRAARVIQKAWKSFLNVAVFQHFKSLINIRRQGEPRQILKYINPKEAELLDAAAGINVRFRLGGVKFPPEIYYKIFTHRHIEDLCANSPRDYTKLPAKHTSHIKSDNLQEEDYSGWYHRTENNGWRPVSDK
;
A
#
# COMPACT_ATOMS: atom_id res chain seq x y z
N MET A 1 16.50 -54.87 24.41
CA MET A 1 17.59 -54.05 23.83
C MET A 1 17.07 -52.96 22.88
N ALA A 2 16.12 -53.25 21.99
CA ALA A 2 15.52 -52.27 21.05
C ALA A 2 14.97 -50.98 21.72
N TRP A 3 14.21 -51.11 22.81
CA TRP A 3 13.59 -49.98 23.54
C TRP A 3 14.59 -48.93 24.06
N LYS A 4 15.81 -49.34 24.42
CA LYS A 4 16.87 -48.40 24.86
C LYS A 4 17.43 -47.59 23.68
N GLN A 5 17.54 -48.22 22.52
CA GLN A 5 18.05 -47.61 21.30
C GLN A 5 17.05 -46.58 20.74
N GLU A 6 15.76 -46.88 20.83
CA GLU A 6 14.66 -46.00 20.43
C GLU A 6 14.53 -44.77 21.35
N SER A 7 14.75 -44.96 22.65
CA SER A 7 14.84 -43.86 23.63
C SER A 7 16.01 -42.90 23.33
N GLU A 8 17.19 -43.44 23.04
CA GLU A 8 18.37 -42.63 22.70
C GLU A 8 18.22 -41.91 21.36
N PHE A 9 17.62 -42.57 20.36
CA PHE A 9 17.28 -41.93 19.09
C PHE A 9 16.31 -40.75 19.31
N THR A 10 15.28 -40.94 20.12
CA THR A 10 14.30 -39.89 20.45
C THR A 10 14.96 -38.69 21.17
N LYS A 11 15.92 -38.94 22.08
CA LYS A 11 16.68 -37.87 22.74
C LYS A 11 17.54 -37.08 21.74
N ARG A 12 18.20 -37.78 20.82
CA ARG A 12 19.03 -37.16 19.76
C ARG A 12 18.18 -36.35 18.78
N ASP A 13 17.04 -36.88 18.35
CA ASP A 13 16.10 -36.15 17.49
C ASP A 13 15.57 -34.90 18.19
N ARG A 14 15.23 -34.99 19.48
CA ARG A 14 14.84 -33.82 20.27
C ARG A 14 15.95 -32.77 20.33
N ALA A 15 17.19 -33.17 20.57
CA ALA A 15 18.33 -32.26 20.58
C ALA A 15 18.56 -31.62 19.20
N ALA A 16 18.48 -32.41 18.13
CA ALA A 16 18.61 -31.92 16.76
C ALA A 16 17.51 -30.89 16.42
N ARG A 17 16.26 -31.13 16.80
CA ARG A 17 15.16 -30.18 16.62
C ARG A 17 15.38 -28.86 17.37
N VAL A 18 15.96 -28.90 18.57
CA VAL A 18 16.32 -27.70 19.33
C VAL A 18 17.36 -26.88 18.56
N ILE A 19 18.43 -27.53 18.07
CA ILE A 19 19.48 -26.86 17.29
C ILE A 19 18.91 -26.29 15.99
N GLN A 20 18.11 -27.07 15.25
CA GLN A 20 17.46 -26.62 14.02
C GLN A 20 16.52 -25.44 14.25
N LYS A 21 15.74 -25.46 15.35
CA LYS A 21 14.84 -24.36 15.70
C LYS A 21 15.62 -23.09 16.06
N ALA A 22 16.71 -23.23 16.81
CA ALA A 22 17.60 -22.11 17.12
C ALA A 22 18.22 -21.52 15.86
N TRP A 23 18.71 -22.36 14.95
CA TRP A 23 19.27 -21.94 13.67
C TRP A 23 18.24 -21.24 12.78
N LYS A 24 17.04 -21.80 12.63
CA LYS A 24 15.94 -21.17 11.89
C LYS A 24 15.55 -19.82 12.51
N SER A 25 15.50 -19.72 13.83
CA SER A 25 15.24 -18.45 14.52
C SER A 25 16.32 -17.41 14.24
N PHE A 26 17.59 -17.82 14.29
CA PHE A 26 18.72 -16.95 13.97
C PHE A 26 18.63 -16.41 12.53
N LEU A 27 18.36 -17.29 11.56
CA LEU A 27 18.16 -16.89 10.16
C LEU A 27 16.95 -15.94 10.00
N ASN A 28 15.82 -16.26 10.64
CA ASN A 28 14.63 -15.41 10.57
C ASN A 28 14.89 -14.01 11.14
N VAL A 29 15.61 -13.92 12.26
CA VAL A 29 16.02 -12.64 12.84
C VAL A 29 16.96 -11.89 11.90
N ALA A 30 17.94 -12.55 11.31
CA ALA A 30 18.88 -11.93 10.36
C ALA A 30 18.15 -11.36 9.13
N VAL A 31 17.23 -12.14 8.54
CA VAL A 31 16.39 -11.71 7.42
C VAL A 31 15.51 -10.51 7.81
N PHE A 32 14.87 -10.55 8.98
CA PHE A 32 14.07 -9.44 9.47
C PHE A 32 14.89 -8.16 9.67
N GLN A 33 16.08 -8.26 10.26
CA GLN A 33 16.98 -7.11 10.46
C GLN A 33 17.43 -6.52 9.13
N HIS A 34 17.69 -7.36 8.12
CA HIS A 34 17.99 -6.89 6.77
C HIS A 34 16.85 -6.05 6.19
N PHE A 35 15.60 -6.55 6.25
CA PHE A 35 14.42 -5.81 5.81
C PHE A 35 14.20 -4.50 6.57
N LYS A 36 14.39 -4.52 7.90
CA LYS A 36 14.30 -3.33 8.75
C LYS A 36 15.33 -2.27 8.36
N SER A 37 16.58 -2.69 8.11
CA SER A 37 17.64 -1.80 7.66
C SER A 37 17.34 -1.18 6.29
N LEU A 38 16.88 -2.01 5.33
CA LEU A 38 16.50 -1.56 3.99
C LEU A 38 15.42 -0.47 4.05
N ILE A 39 14.38 -0.68 4.85
CA ILE A 39 13.32 0.32 5.04
C ILE A 39 13.87 1.59 5.67
N ASN A 40 14.71 1.49 6.70
CA ASN A 40 15.25 2.67 7.38
C ASN A 40 16.09 3.54 6.44
N ILE A 41 16.93 2.93 5.59
CA ILE A 41 17.73 3.66 4.60
C ILE A 41 16.82 4.42 3.63
N ARG A 42 15.77 3.76 3.12
CA ARG A 42 14.84 4.37 2.17
C ARG A 42 13.93 5.45 2.79
N ARG A 43 13.91 5.64 4.12
CA ARG A 43 13.17 6.74 4.75
C ARG A 43 13.90 8.09 4.67
N GLN A 44 15.19 8.09 4.35
CA GLN A 44 16.03 9.29 4.37
C GLN A 44 16.32 9.86 2.97
N GLY A 45 15.93 9.15 1.92
CA GLY A 45 16.18 9.55 0.53
C GLY A 45 15.08 10.42 -0.08
N GLU A 46 15.36 10.94 -1.26
CA GLU A 46 14.41 11.72 -2.05
C GLU A 46 13.30 10.79 -2.60
N PRO A 47 12.00 11.11 -2.38
CA PRO A 47 10.88 10.25 -2.76
C PRO A 47 10.90 9.79 -4.21
N ARG A 48 11.20 10.69 -5.16
CA ARG A 48 11.22 10.37 -6.59
C ARG A 48 12.32 9.37 -6.93
N GLN A 49 13.53 9.54 -6.40
CA GLN A 49 14.61 8.56 -6.57
C GLN A 49 14.23 7.18 -6.04
N ILE A 50 13.65 7.12 -4.84
CA ILE A 50 13.23 5.84 -4.25
C ILE A 50 12.17 5.16 -5.12
N LEU A 51 11.16 5.93 -5.53
CA LEU A 51 10.05 5.41 -6.31
C LEU A 51 10.47 5.04 -7.73
N LYS A 52 11.50 5.68 -8.30
CA LYS A 52 12.06 5.34 -9.63
C LYS A 52 12.49 3.87 -9.72
N TYR A 53 12.98 3.29 -8.61
CA TYR A 53 13.37 1.88 -8.54
C TYR A 53 12.19 0.92 -8.31
N ILE A 54 11.03 1.43 -7.86
CA ILE A 54 9.85 0.63 -7.51
C ILE A 54 8.83 0.71 -8.64
N ASN A 55 8.41 1.93 -8.98
CA ASN A 55 7.48 2.23 -10.05
C ASN A 55 7.90 3.55 -10.74
N PRO A 56 8.58 3.50 -11.89
CA PRO A 56 9.08 4.69 -12.57
C PRO A 56 7.96 5.61 -13.06
N LYS A 57 6.79 5.06 -13.44
CA LYS A 57 5.65 5.87 -13.91
C LYS A 57 5.09 6.76 -12.80
N GLU A 58 4.96 6.23 -11.60
CA GLU A 58 4.53 7.04 -10.45
C GLU A 58 5.61 8.05 -10.04
N ALA A 59 6.89 7.71 -10.20
CA ALA A 59 8.00 8.61 -9.88
C ALA A 59 7.97 9.87 -10.76
N GLU A 60 7.55 9.76 -12.01
CA GLU A 60 7.41 10.90 -12.94
C GLU A 60 6.30 11.87 -12.51
N LEU A 61 5.28 11.39 -11.80
CA LEU A 61 4.18 12.21 -11.29
C LEU A 61 4.51 12.92 -9.97
N LEU A 62 5.65 12.59 -9.33
CA LEU A 62 6.01 13.18 -8.05
C LEU A 62 6.62 14.57 -8.24
N ASP A 63 5.96 15.56 -7.64
CA ASP A 63 6.43 16.93 -7.55
C ASP A 63 7.06 17.22 -6.16
N ALA A 64 8.21 17.89 -6.16
CA ALA A 64 8.89 18.31 -4.94
C ALA A 64 8.06 19.33 -4.14
N ALA A 65 7.30 20.19 -4.84
CA ALA A 65 6.40 21.14 -4.20
C ALA A 65 5.09 20.49 -3.68
N ALA A 66 4.85 19.20 -3.88
CA ALA A 66 3.72 18.50 -3.27
C ALA A 66 4.03 17.98 -1.86
N GLY A 67 5.26 18.12 -1.34
CA GLY A 67 5.63 17.69 0.01
C GLY A 67 5.38 16.19 0.25
N ILE A 68 5.78 15.39 -0.74
CA ILE A 68 5.50 13.96 -0.81
C ILE A 68 6.43 13.17 0.12
N ASN A 69 5.90 12.13 0.74
CA ASN A 69 6.63 11.20 1.59
C ASN A 69 6.19 9.76 1.29
N VAL A 70 7.15 8.88 0.97
CA VAL A 70 6.89 7.46 0.73
C VAL A 70 7.12 6.69 2.01
N ARG A 71 6.07 6.11 2.57
CA ARG A 71 6.18 5.24 3.75
C ARG A 71 6.25 3.80 3.31
N PHE A 72 7.11 3.05 3.99
CA PHE A 72 7.24 1.61 3.83
C PHE A 72 6.70 0.88 5.07
N ARG A 73 6.11 -0.29 4.86
CA ARG A 73 5.73 -1.22 5.92
C ARG A 73 6.13 -2.64 5.54
N LEU A 74 6.37 -3.45 6.57
CA LEU A 74 6.44 -4.89 6.43
C LEU A 74 5.02 -5.46 6.57
N GLY A 75 4.67 -6.39 5.70
CA GLY A 75 3.37 -7.06 5.68
C GLY A 75 3.47 -8.45 5.08
N GLY A 76 2.33 -8.99 4.65
CA GLY A 76 2.23 -10.34 4.10
C GLY A 76 1.78 -11.37 5.13
N VAL A 77 1.26 -12.49 4.64
CA VAL A 77 0.70 -13.60 5.44
C VAL A 77 1.72 -14.65 5.86
N LYS A 78 2.89 -14.68 5.21
CA LYS A 78 3.94 -15.67 5.44
C LYS A 78 5.29 -14.99 5.60
N PHE A 79 6.20 -15.62 6.35
CA PHE A 79 7.59 -15.20 6.45
C PHE A 79 8.40 -15.75 5.25
N PRO A 80 9.38 -15.00 4.69
CA PRO A 80 9.79 -13.63 5.02
C PRO A 80 8.72 -12.57 4.72
N PRO A 81 8.70 -11.43 5.45
CA PRO A 81 7.70 -10.40 5.23
C PRO A 81 7.87 -9.75 3.85
N GLU A 82 6.75 -9.35 3.26
CA GLU A 82 6.70 -8.56 2.04
C GLU A 82 6.77 -7.06 2.38
N ILE A 83 7.38 -6.27 1.50
CA ILE A 83 7.46 -4.82 1.66
C ILE A 83 6.32 -4.17 0.89
N TYR A 84 5.57 -3.32 1.58
CA TYR A 84 4.54 -2.49 0.97
C TYR A 84 4.92 -1.02 1.09
N TYR A 85 4.47 -0.21 0.14
CA TYR A 85 4.64 1.23 0.14
C TYR A 85 3.30 1.95 -0.01
N LYS A 86 3.25 3.17 0.53
CA LYS A 86 2.15 4.11 0.32
C LYS A 86 2.71 5.52 0.24
N ILE A 87 2.18 6.29 -0.72
CA ILE A 87 2.56 7.67 -0.97
C ILE A 87 1.66 8.55 -0.11
N PHE A 88 2.26 9.42 0.68
CA PHE A 88 1.59 10.42 1.48
C PHE A 88 2.03 11.80 1.01
N THR A 89 1.17 12.79 1.21
CA THR A 89 1.57 14.20 1.15
C THR A 89 1.39 14.80 2.53
N HIS A 90 2.25 15.76 2.87
CA HIS A 90 2.07 16.60 4.06
C HIS A 90 1.36 17.92 3.75
N ARG A 91 1.16 18.24 2.47
CA ARG A 91 0.50 19.48 2.05
C ARG A 91 -0.99 19.25 1.88
N HIS A 92 -1.75 20.35 1.94
CA HIS A 92 -3.18 20.33 1.70
C HIS A 92 -3.46 19.88 0.26
N ILE A 93 -4.39 18.94 0.10
CA ILE A 93 -4.92 18.50 -1.18
C ILE A 93 -6.40 18.83 -1.19
N GLU A 94 -6.85 19.47 -2.26
CA GLU A 94 -8.25 19.72 -2.53
C GLU A 94 -8.69 18.88 -3.73
N ASP A 95 -9.82 18.22 -3.58
CA ASP A 95 -10.48 17.51 -4.68
C ASP A 95 -11.44 18.46 -5.39
N LEU A 96 -10.94 19.13 -6.42
CA LEU A 96 -11.70 20.15 -7.14
C LEU A 96 -13.05 19.62 -7.67
N CYS A 97 -13.10 18.34 -8.03
CA CYS A 97 -14.30 17.71 -8.58
C CYS A 97 -15.30 17.32 -7.49
N ALA A 98 -14.89 17.20 -6.23
CA ALA A 98 -15.82 16.95 -5.12
C ALA A 98 -16.72 18.16 -4.82
N ASN A 99 -16.22 19.38 -5.03
CA ASN A 99 -16.97 20.61 -4.76
C ASN A 99 -18.03 20.90 -5.82
N SER A 100 -17.83 20.42 -7.05
CA SER A 100 -18.84 20.47 -8.10
C SER A 100 -18.86 19.18 -8.91
N PRO A 101 -19.56 18.15 -8.41
CA PRO A 101 -19.51 16.83 -9.01
C PRO A 101 -20.36 16.74 -10.29
N ARG A 102 -21.07 17.79 -10.70
CA ARG A 102 -21.99 17.78 -11.85
C ARG A 102 -21.26 17.50 -13.17
N ASP A 103 -21.90 16.70 -14.03
CA ASP A 103 -21.46 16.51 -15.42
C ASP A 103 -21.90 17.70 -16.28
N TYR A 104 -20.99 18.66 -16.45
CA TYR A 104 -21.23 19.86 -17.23
C TYR A 104 -21.40 19.61 -18.74
N THR A 105 -21.01 18.42 -19.23
CA THR A 105 -21.12 18.08 -20.66
C THR A 105 -22.54 17.69 -21.07
N LYS A 106 -23.37 17.30 -20.09
CA LYS A 106 -24.75 16.83 -20.30
C LYS A 106 -25.80 17.80 -19.78
N LEU A 107 -25.42 19.06 -19.50
CA LEU A 107 -26.38 20.03 -19.02
C LEU A 107 -27.49 20.21 -20.07
N PRO A 108 -28.77 20.01 -19.70
CA PRO A 108 -29.85 20.37 -20.60
C PRO A 108 -29.72 21.87 -20.88
N ALA A 109 -29.91 22.25 -22.14
CA ALA A 109 -29.99 23.66 -22.50
C ALA A 109 -31.07 24.29 -21.63
N LYS A 110 -30.66 25.15 -20.68
CA LYS A 110 -31.61 25.82 -19.80
C LYS A 110 -32.57 26.61 -20.68
N HIS A 111 -33.82 26.16 -20.79
CA HIS A 111 -34.88 27.02 -21.27
C HIS A 111 -34.96 28.19 -20.29
N THR A 112 -34.66 29.39 -20.77
CA THR A 112 -34.83 30.66 -20.04
C THR A 112 -36.32 31.01 -19.92
N SER A 113 -37.17 30.05 -19.56
CA SER A 113 -38.57 30.34 -19.28
C SER A 113 -38.68 30.88 -17.86
N HIS A 114 -39.09 32.14 -17.71
CA HIS A 114 -39.46 32.77 -16.44
C HIS A 114 -40.67 32.13 -15.74
N ILE A 115 -41.23 31.06 -16.32
CA ILE A 115 -42.39 30.33 -15.79
C ILE A 115 -41.86 29.26 -14.84
N LYS A 116 -42.06 29.46 -13.53
CA LYS A 116 -41.80 28.45 -12.51
C LYS A 116 -42.81 27.31 -12.67
N SER A 117 -42.45 26.25 -13.37
CA SER A 117 -43.19 24.99 -13.29
C SER A 117 -42.84 24.30 -11.98
N ASP A 118 -43.84 23.94 -11.18
CA ASP A 118 -43.71 23.28 -9.86
C ASP A 118 -43.15 21.84 -9.92
N ASN A 119 -42.85 21.34 -11.12
CA ASN A 119 -42.29 20.01 -11.30
C ASN A 119 -40.78 20.07 -11.04
N LEU A 120 -40.37 19.65 -9.83
CA LEU A 120 -38.99 19.31 -9.52
C LEU A 120 -38.56 18.18 -10.47
N GLN A 121 -37.81 18.52 -11.53
CA GLN A 121 -37.17 17.51 -12.36
C GLN A 121 -36.16 16.76 -11.49
N GLU A 122 -36.30 15.45 -11.41
CA GLU A 122 -35.32 14.59 -10.75
C GLU A 122 -34.00 14.69 -11.53
N GLU A 123 -32.97 15.26 -10.89
CA GLU A 123 -31.66 15.41 -11.54
C GLU A 123 -31.00 14.02 -11.65
N ASP A 124 -30.54 13.66 -12.85
CA ASP A 124 -29.75 12.44 -13.05
C ASP A 124 -28.32 12.66 -12.51
N TYR A 125 -27.98 11.91 -11.45
CA TYR A 125 -26.67 11.95 -10.78
C TYR A 125 -25.68 10.92 -11.35
N SER A 126 -26.07 10.07 -12.31
CA SER A 126 -25.26 8.95 -12.78
C SER A 126 -23.92 9.36 -13.43
N GLY A 127 -23.88 10.55 -14.05
CA GLY A 127 -22.68 11.11 -14.66
C GLY A 127 -21.80 11.91 -13.69
N TRP A 128 -22.22 12.08 -12.44
CA TRP A 128 -21.50 12.93 -11.52
C TRP A 128 -20.15 12.33 -11.13
N TYR A 129 -19.18 13.21 -10.88
CA TYR A 129 -17.87 12.82 -10.38
C TYR A 129 -18.02 11.99 -9.11
N HIS A 130 -17.45 10.79 -9.14
CA HIS A 130 -17.36 9.91 -7.98
C HIS A 130 -15.90 9.56 -7.72
N ARG A 131 -15.40 9.97 -6.55
CA ARG A 131 -14.03 9.69 -6.14
C ARG A 131 -13.87 8.21 -5.82
N THR A 132 -12.96 7.56 -6.54
CA THR A 132 -12.46 6.23 -6.18
C THR A 132 -11.06 6.39 -5.59
N GLU A 133 -10.92 6.22 -4.27
CA GLU A 133 -9.64 6.53 -3.64
C GLU A 133 -8.53 5.56 -4.03
N ASN A 134 -8.83 4.26 -4.17
CA ASN A 134 -7.85 3.18 -4.41
C ASN A 134 -6.52 3.33 -3.63
N ASN A 135 -6.58 3.98 -2.46
CA ASN A 135 -5.41 4.47 -1.72
C ASN A 135 -4.88 3.41 -0.75
N GLY A 136 -4.88 2.17 -1.21
CA GLY A 136 -4.37 1.02 -0.48
C GLY A 136 -2.84 1.06 -0.38
N TRP A 137 -2.31 0.23 0.51
CA TRP A 137 -0.89 -0.06 0.52
C TRP A 137 -0.56 -1.04 -0.61
N ARG A 138 0.49 -0.73 -1.38
CA ARG A 138 0.87 -1.48 -2.58
C ARG A 138 2.14 -2.30 -2.34
N PRO A 139 2.23 -3.55 -2.82
CA PRO A 139 3.46 -4.32 -2.72
C PRO A 139 4.56 -3.68 -3.58
N VAL A 140 5.82 -3.77 -3.14
CA VAL A 140 6.99 -3.26 -3.89
C VAL A 140 7.35 -4.16 -5.07
N SER A 141 7.08 -5.46 -4.96
CA SER A 141 7.26 -6.44 -6.03
C SER A 141 5.98 -7.25 -6.12
N ASP A 142 5.43 -7.36 -7.32
CA ASP A 142 4.49 -8.43 -7.62
C ASP A 142 5.29 -9.75 -7.73
N LYS A 143 4.72 -10.85 -7.24
CA LYS A 143 5.33 -12.19 -7.33
C LYS A 143 5.08 -12.80 -8.70
#